data_AF-A0A2D4JP97-F1
#
_entry.id   AF-A0A2D4JP97-F1
#
_cell.length_a   1.000
_cell.length_b   1.000
_cell.length_c   1.000
_cell.angle_alpha   90.00
_cell.angle_beta   90.00
_cell.angle_gamma   90.00
#
_symmetry.space_group_name_H-M   'P 1'
#
loop_
_entity.id
_entity.type
_entity.pdbx_description
1 polymer ?
#
loop_
_entity_poly.entity_id
_entity_poly.type
_entity_poly.pdbx_seq_one_letter_code
_entity_poly.pdbx_strand_id
1 'polypeptide(L)'
;TLLYEEVLYTILHRVGQVEQNHVTDSDELYEYVQKAFSIDPEDHQIIFQRVKELQRPIFCLKATVKQARNILGKDVSGLSDPYCLLGIERQKQGSSSDHGSPRQEN
;
A
#
# COMPACT_ATOMS: atom_id res chain seq x y z
N THR A 1 11.28 -20.31 16.48
CA THR A 1 10.13 -20.57 15.58
C THR A 1 9.18 -19.38 15.51
N LEU A 2 8.73 -18.78 16.62
CA LEU A 2 7.81 -17.63 16.61
C LEU A 2 8.24 -16.48 15.66
N LEU A 3 9.50 -16.03 15.75
CA LEU A 3 10.00 -14.95 14.90
C LEU A 3 9.99 -15.30 13.39
N TYR A 4 10.26 -16.56 13.04
CA TYR A 4 10.27 -17.00 11.64
C TYR A 4 8.84 -17.00 11.06
N GLU A 5 7.87 -17.47 11.85
CA GLU A 5 6.44 -17.43 11.52
C GLU A 5 5.97 -15.98 11.29
N GLU A 6 6.35 -15.05 12.17
CA GLU A 6 6.03 -13.61 12.05
C GLU A 6 6.64 -12.97 10.80
N VAL A 7 7.89 -13.33 10.46
CA VAL A 7 8.56 -12.83 9.25
C VAL A 7 7.84 -13.32 8.00
N LEU A 8 7.52 -14.61 7.92
CA LEU A 8 6.76 -15.17 6.79
C LEU A 8 5.37 -14.53 6.66
N TYR A 9 4.67 -14.34 7.79
CA TYR A 9 3.38 -13.67 7.83
C TYR A 9 3.47 -12.22 7.31
N THR A 10 4.54 -11.51 7.68
CA THR A 10 4.79 -10.13 7.27
C THR A 10 5.07 -10.03 5.76
N ILE A 11 5.88 -10.94 5.21
CA ILE A 11 6.14 -11.00 3.76
C ILE A 11 4.85 -11.33 3.01
N LEU A 12 4.10 -12.34 3.48
CA LEU A 12 2.85 -12.79 2.86
C LEU A 12 1.77 -11.71 2.80
N HIS A 13 1.69 -10.86 3.83
CA HIS A 13 0.67 -9.82 3.96
C HIS A 13 1.22 -8.41 3.79
N ARG A 14 2.34 -8.28 3.08
CA ARG A 14 2.95 -6.99 2.75
C ARG A 14 1.95 -6.09 2.01
N VAL A 15 1.85 -4.84 2.45
CA VAL A 15 1.00 -3.81 1.83
C VAL A 15 1.82 -2.60 1.45
N GLY A 16 1.45 -1.97 0.35
CA GLY A 16 2.08 -0.76 -0.17
C GLY A 16 2.91 -1.01 -1.42
N GLN A 17 3.28 0.08 -2.09
CA GLN A 17 4.20 0.02 -3.22
C GLN A 17 5.63 -0.08 -2.71
N VAL A 18 6.37 -1.01 -3.27
CA VAL A 18 7.79 -1.21 -2.98
C VAL A 18 8.60 -0.19 -3.79
N GLU A 19 9.60 0.43 -3.17
CA GLU A 19 10.51 1.32 -3.88
C GLU A 19 11.27 0.60 -4.99
N GLN A 20 11.64 1.30 -6.06
CA GLN A 20 12.26 0.69 -7.25
C GLN A 20 13.56 -0.06 -6.95
N ASN A 21 14.27 0.31 -5.89
CA ASN A 21 15.55 -0.30 -5.49
C ASN A 21 15.37 -1.46 -4.50
N HIS A 22 14.14 -1.85 -4.17
CA HIS A 22 13.86 -2.91 -3.20
C HIS A 22 13.34 -4.17 -3.87
N VAL A 23 13.61 -5.32 -3.26
CA VAL A 23 13.09 -6.63 -3.70
C VAL A 23 11.56 -6.59 -3.70
N THR A 24 11.00 -6.81 -4.88
CA THR A 24 9.55 -6.85 -5.14
C THR A 24 9.01 -8.28 -5.12
N ASP A 25 9.85 -9.26 -5.44
CA ASP A 25 9.48 -10.66 -5.42
C ASP A 25 9.44 -11.21 -4.00
N SER A 26 8.31 -11.83 -3.64
CA SER A 26 8.17 -12.43 -2.31
C SER A 26 8.94 -13.75 -2.21
N ASP A 27 9.13 -14.46 -3.31
CA ASP A 27 9.83 -15.74 -3.31
C ASP A 27 11.32 -15.57 -2.99
N GLU A 28 11.96 -14.53 -3.53
CA GLU A 28 13.33 -14.14 -3.15
C GLU A 28 13.45 -13.82 -1.65
N LEU A 29 12.44 -13.16 -1.07
CA LEU A 29 12.41 -12.87 0.35
C LEU A 29 12.24 -14.14 1.20
N TYR A 30 11.39 -15.07 0.78
CA TYR A 30 11.21 -16.36 1.47
C TYR A 30 12.51 -17.18 1.48
N GLU A 31 13.20 -17.28 0.34
CA GLU A 31 14.48 -17.95 0.25
C GLU A 31 15.53 -17.30 1.15
N TYR A 32 15.60 -15.96 1.14
CA TYR A 32 16.55 -15.21 1.95
C TYR A 32 16.34 -15.48 3.43
N VAL A 33 15.10 -15.39 3.92
CA VAL A 33 14.81 -15.59 5.35
C VAL A 33 14.97 -17.06 5.74
N GLN A 34 14.67 -18.02 4.87
CA GLN A 34 14.95 -19.43 5.13
C GLN A 34 16.45 -19.66 5.35
N LYS A 35 17.30 -19.11 4.47
CA LYS A 35 18.76 -19.21 4.59
C LYS A 35 19.28 -18.49 5.84
N ALA A 36 18.82 -17.27 6.10
CA ALA A 36 19.27 -16.46 7.24
C ALA A 36 18.94 -17.10 8.60
N PHE A 37 17.79 -17.78 8.70
CA PHE A 37 17.37 -18.47 9.92
C PHE A 37 17.83 -19.95 9.97
N SER A 38 18.50 -20.44 8.92
CA SER A 38 18.94 -21.84 8.80
C SER A 38 17.81 -22.84 9.05
N ILE A 39 16.65 -22.60 8.43
CA ILE A 39 15.46 -23.45 8.54
C ILE A 39 15.49 -24.53 7.47
N ASP A 40 15.31 -25.79 7.89
CA ASP A 40 15.22 -26.92 6.98
C ASP A 40 14.04 -26.78 6.01
N PRO A 41 14.15 -27.23 4.74
CA PRO A 41 13.09 -27.08 3.74
C PRO A 41 11.74 -27.68 4.16
N GLU A 42 11.75 -28.84 4.80
CA GLU A 42 10.55 -29.49 5.31
C GLU A 42 9.87 -28.66 6.41
N ASP A 43 10.66 -28.13 7.35
CA ASP A 43 10.17 -27.27 8.43
C ASP A 43 9.64 -25.95 7.87
N HIS A 44 10.33 -25.35 6.89
CA HIS A 44 9.84 -24.17 6.17
C HIS A 44 8.47 -24.43 5.58
N GLN A 45 8.29 -25.56 4.87
CA GLN A 45 7.02 -25.91 4.24
C GLN A 45 5.89 -26.01 5.27
N ILE A 46 6.14 -26.69 6.40
CA ILE A 46 5.15 -26.87 7.48
C ILE A 46 4.78 -25.51 8.10
N ILE A 47 5.77 -24.70 8.46
CA ILE A 47 5.54 -23.39 9.08
C ILE A 47 4.82 -22.47 8.09
N PHE A 48 5.21 -22.47 6.82
CA PHE A 48 4.61 -21.59 5.82
C PHE A 48 3.15 -21.96 5.52
N GLN A 49 2.79 -23.25 5.52
CA GLN A 49 1.39 -23.66 5.43
C GLN A 49 0.57 -23.16 6.62
N ARG A 50 1.10 -23.31 7.84
CA ARG A 50 0.46 -22.78 9.04
C ARG A 50 0.25 -21.26 8.96
N VAL A 51 1.25 -20.52 8.49
CA VAL A 51 1.15 -19.06 8.28
C VAL A 51 0.03 -18.70 7.31
N LYS A 52 -0.12 -19.46 6.21
CA LYS A 52 -1.20 -19.23 5.23
C LYS A 52 -2.60 -19.46 5.78
N GLU A 53 -2.73 -20.30 6.79
CA GLU A 53 -4.00 -20.59 7.47
C GLU A 53 -4.36 -19.55 8.54
N LEU A 54 -3.42 -18.69 8.93
CA LEU A 54 -3.69 -17.59 9.87
C LEU A 54 -4.68 -16.59 9.28
N GLN A 55 -5.39 -15.89 10.16
CA GLN A 55 -6.32 -14.83 9.73
C GLN A 55 -5.56 -13.72 9.03
N ARG A 56 -6.04 -13.31 7.85
CA ARG A 56 -5.47 -12.19 7.11
C ARG A 56 -5.63 -10.89 7.92
N PRO A 57 -4.64 -9.98 7.85
CA PRO A 57 -4.75 -8.70 8.53
C PRO A 57 -5.84 -7.82 7.91
N ILE A 58 -6.54 -7.09 8.76
CA ILE A 58 -7.53 -6.08 8.35
C ILE A 58 -6.83 -4.73 8.25
N PHE A 59 -6.86 -4.13 7.06
CA PHE A 59 -6.31 -2.81 6.82
C PHE A 59 -7.41 -1.75 6.94
N CYS A 60 -7.22 -0.80 7.85
CA CYS A 60 -8.18 0.27 8.12
C CYS A 60 -7.59 1.63 7.75
N LEU A 61 -8.25 2.35 6.83
CA LEU A 61 -7.93 3.75 6.56
C LEU A 61 -8.81 4.65 7.42
N LYS A 62 -8.20 5.43 8.32
CA LYS A 62 -8.89 6.47 9.08
C LYS A 62 -8.58 7.84 8.49
N ALA A 63 -9.53 8.40 7.74
CA ALA A 63 -9.46 9.77 7.25
C ALA A 63 -10.22 10.72 8.19
N THR A 64 -9.70 11.91 8.43
CA THR A 64 -10.37 12.95 9.21
C THR A 64 -10.22 14.28 8.52
N VAL A 65 -11.34 14.84 8.05
CA VAL A 65 -11.39 16.20 7.51
C VAL A 65 -11.36 17.16 8.69
N LYS A 66 -10.30 17.97 8.80
CA LYS A 66 -10.14 18.94 9.89
C LYS A 66 -10.85 20.25 9.58
N GLN A 67 -10.35 20.96 8.59
CA GLN A 67 -10.91 22.21 8.11
C GLN A 67 -10.25 22.56 6.77
N ALA A 68 -10.93 23.38 5.98
CA ALA A 68 -10.32 24.13 4.89
C ALA A 68 -10.11 25.59 5.35
N ARG A 69 -9.19 26.31 4.69
CA ARG A 69 -8.88 27.72 4.98
C ARG A 69 -8.78 28.49 3.67
N ASN A 70 -9.08 29.79 3.71
CA ASN A 70 -8.98 30.70 2.57
C ASN A 70 -9.76 30.19 1.34
N ILE A 71 -10.97 29.67 1.57
CA ILE A 71 -11.84 29.22 0.47
C ILE A 71 -12.36 30.44 -0.28
N LEU A 72 -12.23 30.43 -1.60
CA LEU A 72 -12.75 31.48 -2.46
C LEU A 72 -14.27 31.59 -2.31
N GLY A 73 -14.77 32.80 -2.03
CA GLY A 73 -16.19 33.12 -2.11
C GLY A 73 -16.68 33.04 -3.55
N LYS A 74 -17.68 32.21 -3.83
CA LYS A 74 -18.20 31.97 -5.18
C LYS A 74 -19.57 32.60 -5.44
N ASP A 75 -20.25 33.07 -4.40
CA ASP A 75 -21.55 33.73 -4.54
C ASP A 75 -21.41 35.26 -4.64
N VAL A 76 -22.54 35.93 -4.90
CA VAL A 76 -22.63 37.41 -4.94
C VAL A 76 -22.41 38.05 -3.57
N SER A 77 -22.45 37.29 -2.48
CA SER A 77 -22.18 37.75 -1.12
C SER A 77 -20.69 37.73 -0.78
N GLY A 78 -19.87 37.11 -1.63
CA GLY A 78 -18.45 36.88 -1.38
C GLY A 78 -18.18 35.69 -0.45
N LEU A 79 -19.19 34.83 -0.21
CA LEU A 79 -19.12 33.63 0.61
C LEU A 79 -19.22 32.35 -0.24
N SER A 80 -19.04 31.22 0.41
CA SER A 80 -19.13 29.88 -0.17
C SER A 80 -19.69 28.90 0.86
N ASP A 81 -20.44 27.90 0.39
CA ASP A 81 -20.94 26.76 1.17
C ASP A 81 -20.10 25.50 0.88
N PRO A 82 -18.91 25.35 1.47
CA PRO A 82 -18.01 24.26 1.16
C PRO A 82 -18.51 22.92 1.71
N TYR A 83 -18.30 21.86 0.94
CA TYR A 83 -18.38 20.47 1.41
C TYR A 83 -17.16 19.69 0.92
N CYS A 84 -16.89 18.55 1.54
CA CYS A 84 -15.78 17.67 1.17
C CYS A 84 -16.32 16.31 0.72
N LEU A 85 -15.81 15.80 -0.40
CA LEU A 85 -16.02 14.44 -0.85
C LEU A 85 -14.69 13.69 -0.75
N LEU A 86 -14.71 12.49 -0.16
CA LEU A 86 -13.58 11.59 -0.11
C LEU A 86 -13.91 10.34 -0.92
N GLY A 87 -13.07 10.01 -1.90
CA GLY A 87 -13.16 8.80 -2.71
C GLY A 87 -11.88 7.98 -2.58
N ILE A 88 -12.02 6.65 -2.60
CA ILE A 88 -10.88 5.72 -2.70
C ILE A 88 -10.94 5.10 -4.09
N GLU A 89 -9.96 5.41 -4.93
CA GLU A 89 -9.85 4.87 -6.28
C GLU A 89 -8.84 3.73 -6.33
N ARG A 90 -9.13 2.70 -7.13
CA ARG A 90 -8.15 1.67 -7.46
C ARG A 90 -7.36 2.15 -8.67
N GLN A 91 -6.05 2.27 -8.53
CA GLN A 91 -5.19 2.55 -9.67
C GLN A 91 -5.34 1.44 -10.72
N LYS A 92 -5.76 1.79 -11.94
CA LYS A 92 -5.64 0.87 -13.08
C LYS A 92 -4.15 0.74 -13.40
N GLN A 93 -3.60 -0.46 -13.34
CA GLN A 93 -2.22 -0.68 -13.79
C GLN A 93 -2.15 -0.47 -15.32
N GLY A 94 -1.28 0.47 -15.75
CA GLY A 94 -1.00 0.85 -17.14
C GLY A 94 -1.54 2.25 -17.47
N SER A 95 -0.75 3.28 -17.81
CA SER A 95 0.50 3.31 -18.58
C SER A 95 1.50 4.32 -18.01
N SER A 96 2.76 3.93 -17.88
CA SER A 96 3.88 4.86 -18.04
C SER A 96 3.82 5.52 -19.42
N SER A 97 4.21 6.81 -19.50
CA SER A 97 4.29 7.69 -20.68
C SER A 97 2.99 8.46 -21.02
N ASP A 98 2.97 9.79 -20.80
CA ASP A 98 3.34 10.73 -21.86
C ASP A 98 3.50 12.17 -21.33
N HIS A 99 4.38 12.93 -21.95
CA HIS A 99 4.76 14.30 -21.59
C HIS A 99 3.59 15.29 -21.61
N GLY A 100 3.46 16.08 -20.54
CA GLY A 100 2.59 17.25 -20.52
C GLY A 100 3.03 18.28 -21.57
N SER A 101 2.23 18.45 -22.61
CA SER A 101 2.32 19.62 -23.49
C SER A 101 1.73 20.85 -22.78
N PRO A 102 2.37 22.03 -22.83
CA PRO A 102 1.81 23.25 -22.23
C PRO A 102 0.56 23.71 -23.00
N ARG A 103 -0.49 24.04 -22.25
CA ARG A 103 -1.71 24.67 -22.77
C ARG A 103 -1.37 26.08 -23.29
N GLN A 104 -1.70 26.35 -24.54
CA GLN A 104 -1.78 27.70 -25.08
C GLN A 104 -3.08 28.36 -24.60
N GLU A 105 -2.94 29.53 -23.99
CA GLU A 105 -4.02 30.43 -23.60
C GLU A 105 -4.39 31.27 -24.82
N ASN A 106 -5.69 31.31 -25.16
CA ASN A 106 -6.30 32.25 -26.11
C ASN A 106 -7.23 33.18 -25.34
#